data_AF-A0A1B8ZXF2-F1
#
_entry.id   AF-A0A1B8ZXF2-F1
#
_cell.length_a   1.000
_cell.length_b   1.000
_cell.length_c   1.000
_cell.angle_alpha   90.00
_cell.angle_beta   90.00
_cell.angle_gamma   90.00
#
_symmetry.space_group_name_H-M   'P 1'
#
loop_
_entity.id
_entity.type
_entity.pdbx_description
1 polymer ?
#
loop_
_entity_poly.entity_id
_entity_poly.type
_entity_poly.pdbx_seq_one_letter_code
_entity_poly.pdbx_strand_id
1 'polypeptide(L)'
;MKEFFLKGKKYKFFLGFHLFIAGIYSLYLINTVMSYNSLSYSKYYKESISENIFKYSLYIILNLIAGIILFCKLKYTQIILNLFAVIILILVCFADYTLIKSYINNSYYNFVIIFNTLVIIFVSFYIFYLNHREIEKNEIDDIGKHED
;
A
#
# COMPACT_ATOMS: atom_id res chain seq x y z
N MET A 1 -17.21 24.09 -2.07
CA MET A 1 -16.26 23.00 -1.76
C MET A 1 -15.40 22.80 -3.02
N LYS A 2 -14.13 23.22 -3.02
CA LYS A 2 -13.25 23.12 -4.21
C LYS A 2 -13.05 21.63 -4.53
N GLU A 3 -13.29 21.23 -5.78
CA GLU A 3 -13.14 19.84 -6.23
C GLU A 3 -11.70 19.38 -6.02
N PHE A 4 -11.51 18.41 -5.12
CA PHE A 4 -10.21 17.75 -4.99
C PHE A 4 -10.00 16.87 -6.22
N PHE A 5 -9.25 17.39 -7.18
CA PHE A 5 -8.67 16.59 -8.24
C PHE A 5 -7.18 16.41 -7.93
N LEU A 6 -6.76 15.17 -7.68
CA LEU A 6 -5.36 14.79 -7.82
C LEU A 6 -4.96 15.07 -9.27
N LYS A 7 -4.25 16.18 -9.52
CA LYS A 7 -3.76 16.56 -10.85
C LYS A 7 -2.30 16.12 -11.03
N GLY A 8 -1.92 15.92 -12.30
CA GLY A 8 -0.53 15.73 -12.71
C GLY A 8 0.19 14.52 -12.10
N LYS A 9 1.39 14.75 -11.58
CA LYS A 9 2.31 13.71 -11.07
C LYS A 9 1.78 12.99 -9.83
N LYS A 10 1.01 13.67 -8.97
CA LYS A 10 0.45 13.12 -7.72
C LYS A 10 -0.49 11.95 -7.97
N TYR A 11 -1.40 12.12 -8.92
CA TYR A 11 -2.32 11.07 -9.36
C TYR A 11 -1.59 9.83 -9.89
N LYS A 12 -0.61 10.04 -10.78
CA LYS A 12 0.15 8.94 -11.39
C LYS A 12 0.96 8.18 -10.34
N PHE A 13 1.54 8.89 -9.36
CA PHE A 13 2.27 8.28 -8.26
C PHE A 13 1.37 7.37 -7.41
N PHE A 14 0.21 7.86 -6.99
CA PHE A 14 -0.71 7.06 -6.17
C PHE A 14 -1.32 5.88 -6.93
N LEU A 15 -1.67 6.06 -8.20
CA LEU A 15 -2.13 4.96 -9.04
C LEU A 15 -1.02 3.89 -9.19
N GLY A 16 0.20 4.33 -9.51
CA GLY A 16 1.36 3.45 -9.63
C GLY A 16 1.65 2.72 -8.32
N PHE A 17 1.50 3.37 -7.17
CA PHE A 17 1.67 2.75 -5.87
C PHE A 17 0.67 1.62 -5.61
N HIS A 18 -0.63 1.84 -5.80
CA HIS A 18 -1.62 0.79 -5.59
C HIS A 18 -1.41 -0.40 -6.53
N LEU A 19 -1.02 -0.14 -7.78
CA LEU A 19 -0.65 -1.19 -8.74
C LEU A 19 0.61 -1.95 -8.31
N PHE A 20 1.63 -1.24 -7.81
CA PHE A 20 2.86 -1.84 -7.32
C PHE A 20 2.61 -2.76 -6.11
N ILE A 21 1.83 -2.29 -5.14
CA ILE A 21 1.45 -3.08 -3.96
C ILE A 21 0.61 -4.29 -4.36
N ALA A 22 -0.36 -4.12 -5.26
CA ALA A 22 -1.12 -5.25 -5.81
C ALA A 22 -0.20 -6.28 -6.50
N GLY A 23 0.82 -5.82 -7.23
CA GLY A 23 1.85 -6.66 -7.83
C GLY A 23 2.64 -7.46 -6.78
N ILE A 24 3.11 -6.81 -5.72
CA ILE A 24 3.82 -7.49 -4.61
C ILE A 24 2.92 -8.57 -3.99
N TYR A 25 1.67 -8.26 -3.65
CA TYR A 25 0.77 -9.24 -3.07
C TYR A 25 0.42 -10.37 -4.04
N SER A 26 0.35 -10.10 -5.34
CA SER A 26 0.17 -11.13 -6.37
C SER A 26 1.35 -12.09 -6.43
N LEU A 27 2.58 -11.58 -6.35
CA LEU A 27 3.79 -12.40 -6.28
C LEU A 27 3.81 -13.26 -5.01
N TYR A 28 3.44 -12.68 -3.86
CA TYR A 28 3.29 -13.44 -2.61
C TYR A 28 2.23 -14.54 -2.71
N LEU A 29 1.09 -14.26 -3.34
CA LEU A 29 0.03 -15.25 -3.55
C LEU A 29 0.51 -16.39 -4.45
N ILE A 30 1.15 -16.08 -5.58
CA ILE A 30 1.74 -17.08 -6.49
C ILE A 30 2.76 -17.94 -5.73
N ASN A 31 3.69 -17.30 -5.01
CA ASN A 31 4.71 -18.00 -4.24
C ASN A 31 4.10 -18.90 -3.14
N THR A 32 3.05 -18.43 -2.48
CA THR A 32 2.31 -19.20 -1.48
C THR A 32 1.68 -20.45 -2.12
N VAL A 33 0.93 -20.28 -3.22
CA VAL A 33 0.30 -21.40 -3.94
C VAL A 33 1.35 -22.41 -4.43
N MET A 34 2.48 -21.94 -4.99
CA MET A 34 3.56 -22.81 -5.43
C MET A 34 4.23 -23.56 -4.26
N SER A 35 4.45 -22.87 -3.13
CA SER A 35 5.10 -23.44 -1.95
C SER A 35 4.27 -24.57 -1.33
N TYR A 36 2.95 -24.41 -1.25
CA TYR A 36 2.06 -25.46 -0.73
C TYR A 36 1.87 -26.64 -1.70
N ASN A 37 1.99 -26.43 -3.01
CA ASN A 37 2.06 -27.52 -3.98
C ASN A 37 3.38 -28.30 -3.91
N SER A 38 4.40 -27.77 -3.24
CA SER A 38 5.63 -28.48 -2.95
C SER A 38 5.54 -29.20 -1.59
N LEU A 39 5.71 -30.52 -1.59
CA LEU A 39 5.65 -31.38 -0.40
C LEU A 39 6.63 -30.98 0.73
N SER A 40 7.64 -30.15 0.46
CA SER A 40 8.69 -29.77 1.43
C SER A 40 8.41 -28.46 2.21
N TYR A 41 7.61 -27.53 1.67
CA TYR A 41 7.42 -26.20 2.26
C TYR A 41 6.13 -26.02 3.06
N SER A 42 5.17 -26.95 2.96
CA SER A 42 3.90 -26.90 3.71
C SER A 42 4.09 -26.85 5.24
N LYS A 43 5.24 -27.34 5.73
CA LYS A 43 5.59 -27.38 7.16
C LYS A 43 5.92 -26.01 7.76
N TYR A 44 6.15 -24.98 6.95
CA TYR A 44 6.51 -23.62 7.41
C TYR A 44 5.30 -22.69 7.58
N TYR A 45 4.12 -23.08 7.09
CA TYR A 45 2.92 -22.27 7.21
C TYR A 45 2.03 -22.79 8.35
N LYS A 46 1.85 -21.96 9.38
CA LYS A 46 0.97 -22.24 10.53
C LYS A 46 -0.52 -22.05 10.20
N GLU A 47 -0.81 -21.13 9.28
CA GLU A 47 -2.16 -20.82 8.81
C GLU A 47 -2.55 -21.76 7.66
N SER A 48 -3.86 -21.98 7.50
CA SER A 48 -4.37 -22.78 6.39
C SER A 48 -4.10 -22.12 5.03
N ILE A 49 -3.95 -22.92 3.98
CA ILE A 49 -3.81 -22.44 2.59
C ILE A 49 -4.92 -21.43 2.25
N SER A 50 -6.15 -21.78 2.61
CA SER A 50 -7.33 -20.96 2.37
C SER A 50 -7.25 -19.60 3.06
N GLU A 51 -6.76 -19.53 4.30
CA GLU A 51 -6.61 -18.27 5.03
C GLU A 51 -5.57 -17.37 4.36
N ASN A 52 -4.41 -17.91 3.99
CA ASN A 52 -3.38 -17.15 3.30
C ASN A 52 -3.85 -16.66 1.92
N ILE A 53 -4.47 -17.54 1.11
CA ILE A 53 -5.00 -17.19 -0.20
C ILE A 53 -6.06 -16.09 -0.06
N PHE A 54 -7.00 -16.25 0.87
CA PHE A 54 -8.06 -15.27 1.10
C PHE A 54 -7.49 -13.92 1.52
N LYS A 55 -6.55 -13.90 2.48
CA LYS A 55 -5.89 -12.70 2.98
C LYS A 55 -5.19 -11.91 1.88
N TYR A 56 -4.30 -12.55 1.11
CA TYR A 56 -3.58 -11.86 0.04
C TYR A 56 -4.50 -11.46 -1.11
N SER A 57 -5.49 -12.27 -1.45
CA SER A 57 -6.51 -11.91 -2.46
C SER A 57 -7.29 -10.66 -2.05
N LEU A 58 -7.69 -10.56 -0.77
CA LEU A 58 -8.37 -9.41 -0.23
C LEU A 58 -7.50 -8.14 -0.33
N TYR A 59 -6.21 -8.22 -0.02
CA TYR A 59 -5.28 -7.09 -0.19
C TYR A 59 -5.13 -6.64 -1.64
N ILE A 60 -5.09 -7.58 -2.59
CA ILE A 60 -5.05 -7.27 -4.03
C ILE A 60 -6.34 -6.54 -4.43
N ILE A 61 -7.50 -7.11 -4.09
CA ILE A 61 -8.81 -6.55 -4.44
C ILE A 61 -8.97 -5.11 -3.90
N LEU A 62 -8.62 -4.88 -2.63
CA LEU A 62 -8.72 -3.55 -2.03
C LEU A 62 -7.80 -2.52 -2.71
N ASN A 63 -6.58 -2.92 -3.10
CA ASN A 63 -5.68 -2.02 -3.83
C ASN A 63 -6.16 -1.74 -5.26
N LEU A 64 -6.75 -2.73 -5.94
CA LEU A 64 -7.34 -2.53 -7.27
C LEU A 64 -8.56 -1.59 -7.20
N ILE A 65 -9.43 -1.75 -6.20
CA ILE A 65 -10.57 -0.84 -5.98
C ILE A 65 -10.07 0.58 -5.71
N ALA A 66 -9.07 0.76 -4.84
CA ALA A 66 -8.48 2.07 -4.59
C ALA A 66 -7.87 2.69 -5.87
N GLY A 67 -7.19 1.87 -6.68
CA GLY A 67 -6.67 2.27 -7.99
C GLY A 67 -7.76 2.70 -8.98
N ILE A 68 -8.89 1.99 -9.03
CA ILE A 68 -10.04 2.35 -9.88
C ILE A 68 -10.68 3.66 -9.39
N ILE A 69 -10.84 3.85 -8.09
CA ILE A 69 -11.38 5.09 -7.50
C ILE A 69 -10.49 6.29 -7.82
N LEU A 70 -9.17 6.09 -7.81
CA LEU A 70 -8.21 7.07 -8.31
C LEU A 70 -8.43 7.33 -9.80
N PHE A 71 -8.47 6.27 -10.61
CA PHE A 71 -8.59 6.36 -12.07
C PHE A 71 -9.85 7.09 -12.54
N CYS A 72 -10.99 6.78 -11.91
CA CYS A 72 -12.28 7.40 -12.20
C CYS A 72 -12.41 8.83 -11.68
N LYS A 73 -11.42 9.34 -10.92
CA LYS A 73 -11.37 10.71 -10.38
C LYS A 73 -12.69 11.15 -9.73
N LEU A 74 -13.23 10.31 -8.84
CA LEU A 74 -14.49 10.59 -8.16
C LEU A 74 -14.37 11.82 -7.25
N LYS A 75 -15.47 12.56 -7.08
CA LYS A 75 -15.55 13.77 -6.24
C LYS A 75 -15.08 13.55 -4.80
N TYR A 76 -15.24 12.33 -4.29
CA TYR A 76 -14.89 11.95 -2.92
C TYR A 76 -13.58 11.14 -2.83
N THR A 77 -12.79 11.07 -3.90
CA THR A 77 -11.55 10.27 -3.95
C THR A 77 -10.59 10.62 -2.81
N GLN A 78 -10.45 11.90 -2.42
CA GLN A 78 -9.62 12.27 -1.27
C GLN A 78 -10.06 11.59 0.03
N ILE A 79 -11.35 11.70 0.33
CA ILE A 79 -11.92 11.23 1.59
C ILE A 79 -11.81 9.70 1.65
N ILE A 80 -12.11 9.04 0.53
CA ILE A 80 -12.02 7.59 0.42
C ILE A 80 -10.57 7.12 0.61
N LEU A 81 -9.60 7.74 -0.06
CA LEU A 81 -8.19 7.35 0.05
C LEU A 81 -7.61 7.64 1.45
N ASN A 82 -7.99 8.76 2.07
CA ASN A 82 -7.65 9.04 3.46
C ASN A 82 -8.21 7.96 4.40
N LEU A 83 -9.47 7.58 4.22
CA LEU A 83 -10.09 6.52 5.04
C LEU A 83 -9.35 5.20 4.88
N PHE A 84 -9.04 4.81 3.63
CA PHE A 84 -8.26 3.60 3.35
C PHE A 84 -6.87 3.66 3.99
N ALA A 85 -6.16 4.78 3.84
CA ALA A 85 -4.83 4.96 4.41
C ALA A 85 -4.86 4.85 5.95
N VAL A 86 -5.84 5.46 6.62
CA VAL A 86 -6.01 5.36 8.07
C VAL A 86 -6.30 3.92 8.51
N ILE A 87 -7.18 3.20 7.80
CA ILE A 87 -7.48 1.79 8.12
C ILE A 87 -6.21 0.94 7.99
N ILE A 88 -5.44 1.10 6.91
CA ILE A 88 -4.18 0.37 6.71
C ILE A 88 -3.20 0.71 7.83
N LEU A 89 -3.06 1.99 8.18
CA LEU A 89 -2.17 2.42 9.25
C LEU A 89 -2.50 1.73 10.58
N ILE A 90 -3.79 1.72 10.96
CA ILE A 90 -4.24 1.05 12.20
C ILE A 90 -3.91 -0.45 12.16
N LEU A 91 -4.20 -1.12 11.05
CA LEU A 91 -3.95 -2.56 10.91
C LEU A 91 -2.47 -2.89 10.99
N VAL A 92 -1.61 -2.13 10.30
CA VAL A 92 -0.16 -2.36 10.31
C VAL A 92 0.43 -2.04 11.67
N CYS A 93 0.03 -0.94 12.32
CA CYS A 93 0.46 -0.63 13.69
C CYS A 93 0.03 -1.72 14.68
N PHE A 94 -1.18 -2.27 14.55
CA PHE A 94 -1.65 -3.36 15.41
C PHE A 94 -0.87 -4.66 15.16
N ALA A 95 -0.57 -4.99 13.90
CA ALA A 95 0.26 -6.13 13.54
C ALA A 95 1.68 -5.97 14.13
N ASP A 96 2.28 -4.79 14.00
CA ASP A 96 3.62 -4.52 14.51
C ASP A 96 3.66 -4.55 16.04
N TYR A 97 2.67 -3.98 16.71
CA TYR A 97 2.51 -4.09 18.17
C TYR A 97 2.45 -5.56 18.63
N THR A 98 1.69 -6.39 17.91
CA THR A 98 1.54 -7.82 18.24
C THR A 98 2.85 -8.57 17.99
N LEU A 99 3.57 -8.26 16.91
CA LEU A 99 4.87 -8.83 16.58
C LEU A 99 5.94 -8.45 17.59
N ILE A 100 6.00 -7.18 18.02
CA ILE A 100 6.92 -6.70 19.05
C ILE A 100 6.62 -7.37 20.40
N LYS A 101 5.34 -7.51 20.76
CA LYS A 101 4.94 -8.16 22.03
C LYS A 101 5.25 -9.66 22.05
N SER A 102 5.17 -10.32 20.89
CA SER A 102 5.45 -11.75 20.71
C SER A 102 6.82 -12.01 20.07
N TYR A 103 7.74 -11.05 20.22
CA TYR A 103 8.97 -11.01 19.45
C TYR A 103 9.87 -12.21 19.71
N ILE A 104 10.34 -12.82 18.62
CA ILE A 104 11.38 -13.85 18.61
C ILE A 104 12.49 -13.32 17.72
N ASN A 105 13.71 -13.21 18.25
CA ASN A 105 14.84 -12.71 17.47
C ASN A 105 15.27 -13.72 16.40
N ASN A 106 14.71 -13.58 15.20
CA ASN A 106 15.11 -14.30 14.01
C ASN A 106 14.96 -13.43 12.76
N SER A 107 15.59 -13.84 11.67
CA SER A 107 15.62 -13.07 10.42
C SER A 107 14.23 -12.78 9.85
N TYR A 108 13.27 -13.69 10.05
CA TYR A 108 11.91 -13.51 9.53
C TYR A 108 11.15 -12.44 10.32
N TYR A 109 11.15 -12.51 11.65
CA TYR A 109 10.50 -11.49 12.50
C TYR A 109 11.12 -10.11 12.29
N ASN A 110 12.45 -10.02 12.23
CA ASN A 110 13.15 -8.76 11.97
C ASN A 110 12.77 -8.17 10.60
N PHE A 111 12.68 -9.02 9.56
CA PHE A 111 12.24 -8.60 8.24
C PHE A 111 10.80 -8.08 8.24
N VAL A 112 9.86 -8.80 8.87
CA VAL A 112 8.44 -8.41 8.92
C VAL A 112 8.26 -7.09 9.67
N ILE A 113 8.95 -6.88 10.80
CA ILE A 113 8.89 -5.62 11.56
C ILE A 113 9.43 -4.45 10.72
N ILE A 114 10.59 -4.62 10.07
CA ILE A 114 11.16 -3.60 9.18
C ILE A 114 10.20 -3.28 8.03
N PHE A 115 9.61 -4.30 7.41
CA PHE A 115 8.65 -4.12 6.32
C PHE A 115 7.41 -3.35 6.79
N ASN A 116 6.80 -3.73 7.92
CA ASN A 116 5.67 -3.02 8.50
C ASN A 116 6.02 -1.57 8.85
N THR A 117 7.20 -1.33 9.43
CA THR A 117 7.70 0.02 9.73
C THR A 117 7.81 0.87 8.45
N LEU A 118 8.33 0.30 7.35
CA LEU A 118 8.38 0.97 6.06
C LEU A 118 6.99 1.28 5.52
N VAL A 119 6.04 0.35 5.66
CA VAL A 119 4.63 0.59 5.27
C VAL A 119 4.01 1.70 6.11
N ILE A 120 4.27 1.77 7.42
CA ILE A 120 3.80 2.86 8.30
C ILE A 120 4.33 4.20 7.81
N ILE A 121 5.64 4.33 7.62
CA ILE A 121 6.28 5.56 7.12
C ILE A 121 5.66 5.98 5.79
N PHE A 122 5.46 5.02 4.89
CA PHE A 122 4.86 5.27 3.60
C PHE A 122 3.42 5.77 3.71
N VAL A 123 2.58 5.12 4.53
CA VAL A 123 1.18 5.51 4.72
C VAL A 123 1.08 6.87 5.39
N SER A 124 1.96 7.19 6.35
CA SER A 124 2.04 8.54 6.92
C SER A 124 2.41 9.59 5.88
N PHE A 125 3.39 9.30 5.02
CA PHE A 125 3.74 10.17 3.90
C PHE A 125 2.58 10.32 2.91
N TYR A 126 1.88 9.23 2.60
CA TYR A 126 0.71 9.22 1.73
C TYR A 126 -0.38 10.16 2.25
N ILE A 127 -0.74 10.04 3.54
CA ILE A 127 -1.75 10.89 4.19
C ILE A 127 -1.29 12.36 4.18
N PHE A 128 -0.03 12.62 4.55
CA PHE A 128 0.52 13.97 4.51
C PHE A 128 0.43 14.56 3.10
N TYR A 129 0.89 13.83 2.10
CA TYR A 129 0.94 14.29 0.71
C TYR A 129 -0.45 14.48 0.08
N LEU A 130 -1.42 13.64 0.46
CA LEU A 130 -2.81 13.75 0.00
C LEU A 130 -3.53 14.96 0.61
N ASN A 131 -3.14 15.39 1.81
CA ASN A 131 -3.78 16.49 2.54
C ASN A 131 -3.01 17.80 2.53
N HIS A 132 -1.75 17.79 2.10
CA HIS A 132 -0.97 19.00 1.92
C HIS A 132 -1.56 19.80 0.75
N ARG A 133 -2.16 20.96 1.06
CA ARG A 133 -2.56 21.92 0.04
C ARG A 133 -1.31 22.40 -0.66
N GLU A 134 -1.37 22.51 -1.99
CA GLU A 134 -0.37 23.28 -2.73
C GLU A 134 -0.31 24.67 -2.11
N ILE A 135 0.75 24.90 -1.32
CA ILE A 135 1.31 26.24 -1.19
C ILE A 135 1.60 26.62 -2.65
N GLU A 136 0.91 27.66 -3.13
CA GLU A 136 1.13 28.22 -4.47
C GLU A 136 2.63 28.23 -4.78
N LYS A 137 3.06 27.43 -5.75
CA LYS A 137 4.33 27.67 -6.44
C LYS A 137 4.44 26.87 -7.73
N ASN A 138 4.34 27.66 -8.80
CA ASN A 138 4.77 27.41 -10.16
C ASN A 138 6.25 27.00 -10.27
N GLU A 139 6.71 25.87 -9.72
CA GLU A 139 8.16 25.57 -9.72
C GLU A 139 8.57 24.15 -10.16
N ILE A 140 7.65 23.30 -10.63
CA ILE A 140 8.04 21.96 -11.15
C ILE A 140 7.58 21.71 -12.61
N ASP A 141 6.80 22.62 -13.20
CA ASP A 141 6.33 22.53 -14.59
C ASP A 141 7.14 23.40 -15.59
N ASP A 142 8.24 24.04 -15.14
CA ASP A 142 9.16 24.83 -15.99
C ASP A 142 10.58 24.27 -16.12
N ILE A 143 10.87 23.12 -15.53
CA ILE A 143 12.14 22.44 -15.82
C ILE A 143 12.04 21.82 -17.21
N GLY A 144 12.55 22.54 -18.21
CA GLY A 144 12.61 22.12 -19.62
C GLY A 144 11.85 22.99 -20.62
N LYS A 145 11.21 24.09 -20.20
CA LYS A 145 10.76 25.11 -21.15
C LYS A 145 11.92 26.08 -21.39
N HIS A 146 12.64 25.86 -22.48
CA HIS A 146 13.48 26.90 -23.04
C HIS A 146 12.55 27.99 -23.59
N GLU A 147 12.75 29.22 -23.12
CA GLU A 147 12.24 30.42 -23.77
C GLU A 147 13.00 30.56 -25.10
N ASP A 148 12.27 30.51 -26.21
CA ASP A 148 12.71 31.04 -27.51
C ASP A 148 12.34 32.53 -27.59
#